data_AF-A0A933ZFJ6-F1
#
_entry.id   AF-A0A933ZFJ6-F1
#
_cell.length_a   1.000
_cell.length_b   1.000
_cell.length_c   1.000
_cell.angle_alpha   90.00
_cell.angle_beta   90.00
_cell.angle_gamma   90.00
#
_symmetry.space_group_name_H-M   'P 1'
#
loop_
_entity.id
_entity.type
_entity.pdbx_description
1 polymer ?
#
loop_
_entity_poly.entity_id
_entity_poly.type
_entity_poly.pdbx_seq_one_letter_code
_entity_poly.pdbx_strand_id
1 'polypeptide(L)'
;MTPCGNSSSWCSAGEECCAITGFCYDPSKPLLCAVPPVGTYFPCVHDDDCPLPDDFCMGATCGAPGGCKRPPTPSQCTGQWDPVCGCDGKTYTNEVCAWASRIAVDHKGQCDG
;
A
#
# COMPACT_ATOMS: atom_id res chain seq x y z
N MET A 1 -0.62 -13.67 -3.56
CA MET A 1 -0.37 -13.33 -4.98
C MET A 1 0.32 -14.51 -5.66
N THR A 2 -0.20 -14.92 -6.81
CA THR A 2 0.24 -16.12 -7.54
C THR A 2 1.10 -15.70 -8.73
N PRO A 3 2.35 -16.18 -8.87
CA PRO A 3 3.17 -15.88 -10.05
C PRO A 3 2.63 -16.62 -11.27
N CYS A 4 2.52 -15.90 -12.39
CA CYS A 4 2.03 -16.43 -13.67
C CYS A 4 3.00 -16.22 -14.84
N GLY A 5 4.05 -15.40 -14.63
CA GLY A 5 5.02 -15.02 -15.65
C GLY A 5 4.37 -14.18 -16.73
N ASN A 6 3.71 -14.82 -17.70
CA ASN A 6 2.99 -14.18 -18.79
C ASN A 6 1.74 -14.97 -19.25
N SER A 7 1.26 -15.94 -18.46
CA SER A 7 0.17 -16.83 -18.85
C SER A 7 -0.97 -16.87 -17.82
N SER A 8 -2.17 -16.42 -18.21
CA SER A 8 -3.37 -16.47 -17.35
C SER A 8 -3.84 -17.88 -17.01
N SER A 9 -3.34 -18.91 -17.70
CA SER A 9 -3.62 -20.31 -17.35
C SER A 9 -3.03 -20.74 -15.99
N TRP A 10 -2.14 -19.92 -15.41
CA TRP A 10 -1.52 -20.16 -14.10
C TRP A 10 -2.23 -19.40 -12.98
N CYS A 11 -3.32 -18.70 -13.33
CA CYS A 11 -4.13 -17.94 -12.40
C CYS A 11 -5.41 -18.68 -12.01
N SER A 12 -6.02 -18.24 -10.92
CA SER A 12 -7.29 -18.81 -10.45
C SER A 12 -8.41 -18.46 -11.42
N ALA A 13 -9.53 -19.15 -11.33
CA ALA A 13 -10.68 -18.88 -12.19
C ALA A 13 -11.15 -17.42 -12.04
N GLY A 14 -11.17 -16.68 -13.16
CA GLY A 14 -11.57 -15.28 -13.20
C GLY A 14 -10.43 -14.27 -13.01
N GLU A 15 -9.20 -14.72 -12.72
CA GLU A 15 -8.01 -13.87 -12.65
C GLU A 15 -7.28 -13.80 -14.00
N GLU A 16 -6.51 -12.73 -14.19
CA GLU A 16 -5.65 -12.55 -15.35
C GLU A 16 -4.19 -12.42 -14.94
N CYS A 17 -3.27 -12.78 -15.84
CA CYS A 17 -1.84 -12.57 -15.62
C CYS A 17 -1.45 -11.13 -15.98
N CYS A 18 -0.95 -10.38 -15.01
CA CYS A 18 -0.47 -9.02 -15.25
C CYS A 18 0.84 -9.04 -16.05
N ALA A 19 0.82 -8.46 -17.25
CA ALA A 19 2.01 -8.40 -18.11
C ALA A 19 3.15 -7.52 -17.54
N ILE A 20 2.84 -6.66 -16.56
CA ILE A 20 3.80 -5.76 -15.92
C ILE A 20 4.54 -6.46 -14.78
N THR A 21 3.79 -7.10 -13.88
CA THR A 21 4.34 -7.65 -12.64
C THR A 21 4.58 -9.15 -12.72
N GLY A 22 3.97 -9.85 -13.69
CA GLY A 22 4.04 -11.30 -13.82
C GLY A 22 3.26 -12.06 -12.75
N PHE A 23 2.34 -11.39 -12.06
CA PHE A 23 1.46 -11.96 -11.04
C PHE A 23 -0.01 -11.93 -11.47
N CYS A 24 -0.77 -12.90 -10.97
CA CYS A 24 -2.22 -12.94 -11.13
C CYS A 24 -2.88 -11.79 -10.38
N TYR A 25 -3.88 -11.19 -11.00
CA TYR A 25 -4.69 -10.12 -10.41
C TYR A 25 -6.16 -10.30 -10.80
N ASP A 26 -7.04 -9.69 -10.01
CA ASP A 26 -8.47 -9.60 -10.32
C ASP A 26 -8.71 -8.51 -11.37
N PRO A 27 -9.23 -8.84 -12.57
CA PRO A 27 -9.48 -7.88 -13.64
C PRO A 27 -10.56 -6.84 -13.28
N SER A 28 -11.39 -7.08 -12.25
CA SER A 28 -12.31 -6.07 -11.71
C SER A 28 -11.59 -4.94 -10.95
N LYS A 29 -10.33 -5.19 -10.53
CA LYS A 29 -9.43 -4.24 -9.88
C LYS A 29 -8.18 -4.02 -10.75
N PRO A 30 -8.29 -3.35 -11.91
CA PRO A 30 -7.19 -3.22 -12.87
C PRO A 30 -5.95 -2.50 -12.30
N LEU A 31 -6.13 -1.72 -11.23
CA LEU A 31 -5.04 -1.02 -10.53
C LEU A 31 -4.10 -1.97 -9.77
N LEU A 32 -4.47 -3.24 -9.62
CA LEU A 32 -3.60 -4.31 -9.12
C LEU A 32 -2.63 -4.85 -10.18
N CYS A 33 -2.73 -4.40 -11.44
CA CYS A 33 -1.72 -4.62 -12.47
C CYS A 33 -0.95 -3.34 -12.74
N ALA A 34 -0.14 -2.91 -11.78
CA ALA A 34 0.68 -1.71 -11.87
C ALA A 34 2.06 -1.92 -11.22
N VAL A 35 3.04 -1.11 -11.61
CA VAL A 35 4.33 -1.07 -10.91
C VAL A 35 4.09 -0.42 -9.54
N PRO A 36 4.37 -1.12 -8.43
CA PRO A 36 4.19 -0.55 -7.10
C PRO A 36 5.21 0.59 -6.86
N PRO A 37 4.88 1.61 -6.06
CA PRO A 37 5.81 2.69 -5.71
C PRO A 37 7.12 2.18 -5.09
N VAL A 38 8.20 2.94 -5.25
CA VAL A 38 9.50 2.59 -4.65
C VAL A 38 9.37 2.44 -3.13
N GLY A 39 9.97 1.39 -2.57
CA GLY A 39 9.87 1.07 -1.14
C GLY A 39 8.61 0.29 -0.75
N THR A 40 7.82 -0.14 -1.72
CA THR A 40 6.69 -1.07 -1.58
C THR A 40 6.91 -2.29 -2.51
N TYR A 41 6.10 -3.34 -2.41
CA TYR A 41 6.38 -4.60 -3.15
C TYR A 41 5.22 -5.21 -3.93
N PHE A 42 3.96 -4.82 -3.69
CA PHE A 42 2.82 -5.25 -4.51
C PHE A 42 1.85 -4.10 -4.71
N PRO A 43 1.21 -3.95 -5.88
CA PRO A 43 0.20 -2.91 -6.07
C PRO A 43 -1.04 -3.21 -5.22
N CYS A 44 -1.66 -2.16 -4.69
CA CYS A 44 -2.86 -2.24 -3.86
C CYS A 44 -3.72 -0.99 -4.04
N VAL A 45 -4.98 -1.06 -3.61
CA VAL A 45 -5.85 0.11 -3.44
C VAL A 45 -6.34 0.18 -1.99
N HIS A 46 -6.58 -0.97 -1.37
CA HIS A 46 -6.96 -1.11 0.03
C HIS A 46 -5.99 -2.06 0.75
N ASP A 47 -5.98 -2.01 2.09
CA ASP A 47 -5.13 -2.88 2.91
C ASP A 47 -5.42 -4.37 2.65
N ASP A 48 -6.68 -4.72 2.36
CA ASP A 48 -7.11 -6.09 2.05
C ASP A 48 -6.57 -6.62 0.71
N ASP A 49 -6.02 -5.76 -0.15
CA ASP A 49 -5.33 -6.20 -1.36
C ASP A 49 -3.92 -6.73 -1.06
N CYS A 50 -3.39 -6.48 0.15
CA CYS A 50 -2.07 -6.91 0.54
C CYS A 50 -2.02 -8.36 1.04
N PRO A 51 -0.98 -9.12 0.65
CA PRO A 51 -0.95 -10.56 0.91
C PRO A 51 -0.62 -10.93 2.36
N LEU A 52 -0.04 -10.02 3.15
CA LEU A 52 0.23 -10.26 4.57
C LEU A 52 -0.74 -9.45 5.44
N PRO A 53 -1.22 -10.03 6.56
CA PRO A 53 -2.29 -9.45 7.38
C PRO A 53 -1.91 -8.16 8.12
N ASP A 54 -0.61 -7.89 8.27
CA ASP A 54 -0.11 -6.69 8.95
C ASP A 54 0.28 -5.58 7.97
N ASP A 55 0.28 -5.85 6.67
CA ASP A 55 0.63 -4.84 5.68
C ASP A 55 -0.50 -3.83 5.51
N PHE A 56 -0.16 -2.65 5.01
CA PHE A 56 -1.13 -1.64 4.64
C PHE A 56 -0.81 -1.10 3.24
N CYS A 57 -1.83 -0.54 2.61
CA CYS A 57 -1.69 0.04 1.29
C CYS A 57 -1.14 1.47 1.38
N MET A 58 0.08 1.66 0.90
CA MET A 58 0.71 2.96 0.82
C MET A 58 0.41 3.63 -0.51
N GLY A 59 -0.72 4.33 -0.56
CA GLY A 59 -1.10 5.22 -1.67
C GLY A 59 -0.33 6.54 -1.67
N ALA A 60 -0.33 7.23 -2.81
CA ALA A 60 0.18 8.61 -2.90
C ALA A 60 -0.69 9.63 -2.15
N THR A 61 -1.97 9.29 -1.97
CA THR A 61 -2.99 9.99 -1.17
C THR A 61 -3.96 8.93 -0.64
N CYS A 62 -4.90 9.32 0.21
CA CYS A 62 -5.88 8.39 0.78
C CYS A 62 -6.75 7.72 -0.28
N GLY A 63 -6.78 6.39 -0.28
CA GLY A 63 -7.54 5.58 -1.24
C GLY A 63 -7.00 5.58 -2.66
N ALA A 64 -5.90 6.29 -2.93
CA ALA A 64 -5.22 6.20 -4.22
C ALA A 64 -4.49 4.86 -4.31
N PRO A 65 -4.35 4.30 -5.53
CA PRO A 65 -3.51 3.15 -5.76
C PRO A 65 -2.10 3.38 -5.23
N GLY A 66 -1.56 2.33 -4.63
CA GLY A 66 -0.32 2.37 -3.92
C GLY A 66 0.43 1.08 -4.03
N GLY A 67 1.30 0.86 -3.05
CA GLY A 67 1.87 -0.47 -2.87
C GLY A 67 1.89 -0.92 -1.43
N CYS A 68 1.79 -2.24 -1.25
CA CYS A 68 1.85 -2.89 0.02
C CYS A 68 3.18 -2.60 0.70
N LYS A 69 3.07 -2.16 1.94
CA LYS A 69 4.21 -1.87 2.81
C LYS A 69 3.98 -2.51 4.16
N ARG A 70 5.02 -3.19 4.63
CA ARG A 70 5.08 -3.67 5.99
C ARG A 70 5.23 -2.47 6.94
N PRO A 71 4.41 -2.37 7.99
CA PRO A 71 4.55 -1.29 8.97
C PRO A 71 5.91 -1.38 9.68
N PRO A 72 6.59 -0.25 9.90
CA PRO A 72 7.73 -0.20 10.79
C PRO A 72 7.32 -0.51 12.23
N THR A 73 8.26 -0.97 13.05
CA THR A 73 7.99 -1.19 14.46
C THR A 73 7.79 0.13 15.20
N PRO A 74 7.03 0.15 16.32
CA PRO A 74 6.85 1.37 17.11
C PRO A 74 8.17 2.02 17.56
N SER A 75 9.23 1.22 17.76
CA SER A 75 10.57 1.73 18.09
C SER A 75 11.25 2.52 16.97
N GLN A 76 10.77 2.42 15.72
CA GLN A 76 11.27 3.20 14.59
C GLN A 76 10.56 4.55 14.45
N CYS A 77 9.41 4.74 15.10
CA CYS A 77 8.78 6.05 15.25
C CYS A 77 9.64 6.91 16.19
N THR A 78 10.51 7.72 15.60
CA THR A 78 11.33 8.66 16.37
C THR A 78 10.50 9.86 16.79
N GLY A 79 10.89 10.53 17.87
CA GLY A 79 10.27 11.78 18.31
C GLY A 79 10.63 13.00 17.44
N GLN A 80 11.20 12.80 16.25
CA GLN A 80 11.50 13.90 15.33
C GLN A 80 10.19 14.54 14.88
N TRP A 81 10.08 15.84 15.10
CA TRP A 81 8.93 16.64 14.72
C TRP A 81 8.99 17.04 13.24
N ASP A 82 8.27 16.29 12.40
CA ASP A 82 8.04 16.56 10.98
C ASP A 82 6.60 16.11 10.64
N PRO A 83 5.58 16.85 11.10
CA PRO A 83 4.23 16.34 11.22
C PRO A 83 3.58 16.01 9.88
N VAL A 84 2.71 15.00 9.91
CA VAL A 84 1.90 14.56 8.76
C VAL A 84 0.46 14.33 9.18
N CYS A 85 -0.48 14.51 8.26
CA CYS A 85 -1.86 14.13 8.44
C CYS A 85 -2.05 12.71 7.89
N GLY A 86 -2.55 11.80 8.72
CA GLY A 86 -2.90 10.45 8.31
C GLY A 86 -4.26 10.39 7.64
N CYS A 87 -4.49 9.35 6.84
CA CYS A 87 -5.80 9.09 6.22
C CYS A 87 -6.93 8.80 7.21
N ASP A 88 -6.60 8.61 8.49
CA ASP A 88 -7.57 8.51 9.59
C ASP A 88 -7.93 9.87 10.21
N GLY A 89 -7.45 10.97 9.63
CA GLY A 89 -7.68 12.33 10.10
C GLY A 89 -6.87 12.70 11.36
N LYS A 90 -5.89 11.89 11.75
CA LYS A 90 -5.02 12.20 12.91
C LYS A 90 -3.68 12.76 12.47
N THR A 91 -3.19 13.72 13.25
CA THR A 91 -1.83 14.23 13.10
C THR A 91 -0.83 13.29 13.75
N TYR A 92 0.18 12.88 13.00
CA TYR A 92 1.31 12.09 13.48
C TYR A 92 2.57 12.95 13.54
N THR A 93 3.46 12.66 14.50
CA THR A 93 4.74 13.37 14.67
C THR A 93 5.62 13.33 13.42
N ASN A 94 5.56 12.22 12.67
CA ASN A 94 6.18 12.04 11.35
C ASN A 94 5.57 10.86 10.59
N GLU A 95 5.95 10.72 9.32
CA GLU A 95 5.49 9.66 8.42
C GLU A 95 5.73 8.24 8.95
N VAL A 96 6.86 8.00 9.61
CA VAL A 96 7.19 6.67 10.15
C VAL A 96 6.25 6.32 11.31
N CYS A 97 5.86 7.30 12.11
CA CYS A 97 4.87 7.12 13.18
C CYS A 97 3.46 6.81 12.63
N ALA A 98 3.07 7.44 11.51
CA ALA A 98 1.82 7.10 10.82
C ALA A 98 1.88 5.66 10.28
N TRP A 99 2.96 5.30 9.59
CA TRP A 99 3.15 3.96 9.04
C TRP A 99 3.23 2.88 10.12
N ALA A 100 3.85 3.16 11.27
CA ALA A 100 3.89 2.23 12.42
C ALA A 100 2.50 1.93 12.96
N SER A 101 1.56 2.86 12.75
CA SER A 101 0.14 2.70 13.06
C SER A 101 -0.67 2.12 11.89
N ARG A 102 0.00 1.68 10.81
CA ARG A 102 -0.60 1.23 9.53
C ARG A 102 -1.48 2.27 8.87
N ILE A 103 -1.15 3.55 9.04
CA ILE A 103 -1.88 4.66 8.45
C ILE A 103 -1.05 5.26 7.31
N ALA A 104 -1.63 5.30 6.11
CA ALA A 104 -1.06 6.05 4.98
C ALA A 104 -1.13 7.56 5.27
N VAL A 105 -0.17 8.29 4.73
CA VAL A 105 -0.12 9.76 4.85
C VAL A 105 -1.00 10.37 3.77
N ASP A 106 -1.89 11.28 4.17
CA ASP A 106 -2.68 12.08 3.25
C ASP A 106 -1.84 13.23 2.69
N HIS A 107 -1.32 14.06 3.60
CA HIS A 107 -0.48 15.21 3.26
C HIS A 107 0.56 15.52 4.34
N LYS A 108 1.57 16.28 3.94
CA LYS A 108 2.56 16.86 4.88
C LYS A 108 1.92 17.97 5.70
N GLY A 109 2.40 18.15 6.93
CA GLY A 109 1.82 19.08 7.90
C GLY A 109 0.79 18.41 8.80
N GLN A 110 0.28 19.15 9.78
CA GLN A 110 -0.79 18.68 10.66
C GLN A 110 -2.13 18.67 9.92
N CYS A 111 -3.11 17.91 10.41
CA CYS A 111 -4.47 17.94 9.85
C CYS A 111 -5.16 19.29 10.14
N ASP A 112 -6.00 19.76 9.22
CA ASP A 112 -6.61 21.09 9.28
C ASP A 112 -7.82 21.23 10.24
N GLY A 113 -8.40 20.10 10.71
CA GLY A 113 -9.50 20.08 11.69
C GLY A 113 -10.90 20.23 11.11
#